data_AF-A0A7S4CEW4-F1
#
_entry.id   AF-A0A7S4CEW4-F1
#
_cell.length_a   1.000
_cell.length_b   1.000
_cell.length_c   1.000
_cell.angle_alpha   90.00
_cell.angle_beta   90.00
_cell.angle_gamma   90.00
#
_symmetry.space_group_name_H-M   'P 1'
#
loop_
_entity.id
_entity.type
_entity.pdbx_description
1 polymer ?
#
loop_
_entity_poly.entity_id
_entity_poly.type
_entity_poly.pdbx_seq_one_letter_code
_entity_poly.pdbx_strand_id
1 'polypeptide(L)'
;MEIDNTLDEEVKTALIRDVVQLVNPVPFNRQALAAVLERRLQEYTRPQRGSLHKGMSRKAEQQLLARDLHEILEGRVPRLYGEEPQFMDRFERVAPSANYTKYCKLKRM
;
A
#
# COMPACT_ATOMS: atom_id res chain seq x y z
N MET A 1 -3.16 19.58 10.36
CA MET A 1 -4.50 19.38 10.95
C MET A 1 -4.40 19.94 12.34
N GLU A 2 -4.85 21.17 12.53
CA GLU A 2 -4.78 21.85 13.85
C GLU A 2 -5.82 21.23 14.78
N ILE A 3 -5.55 21.21 16.09
CA ILE A 3 -6.48 20.74 17.12
C ILE A 3 -6.74 21.95 18.01
N ASP A 4 -7.86 22.62 17.78
CA ASP A 4 -8.12 23.93 18.41
C ASP A 4 -8.93 23.80 19.71
N ASN A 5 -9.60 22.67 19.89
CA ASN A 5 -10.44 22.39 21.05
C ASN A 5 -10.60 20.87 21.29
N THR A 6 -11.28 20.50 22.37
CA THR A 6 -11.49 19.09 22.76
C THR A 6 -12.39 18.34 21.77
N LEU A 7 -13.37 19.00 21.16
CA LEU A 7 -14.24 18.38 20.14
C LEU A 7 -13.43 18.00 18.89
N ASP A 8 -12.50 18.86 18.49
CA ASP A 8 -11.58 18.59 17.39
C ASP A 8 -10.72 17.36 17.67
N GLU A 9 -10.17 17.26 18.90
CA GLU A 9 -9.37 16.13 19.31
C GLU A 9 -10.16 14.82 19.21
N GLU A 10 -11.38 14.80 19.75
CA GLU A 10 -12.25 13.62 19.71
C GLU A 10 -12.63 13.21 18.28
N VAL A 11 -13.11 14.15 17.46
CA VAL A 11 -13.60 13.87 16.11
C VAL A 11 -12.46 13.51 15.17
N LYS A 12 -11.36 14.27 15.18
CA LYS A 12 -10.24 14.05 14.25
C LYS A 12 -9.49 12.75 14.60
N THR A 13 -9.34 12.44 15.88
CA THR A 13 -8.71 11.17 16.30
C THR A 13 -9.53 9.97 15.86
N ALA A 14 -10.85 10.01 16.06
CA ALA A 14 -11.75 8.97 15.58
C ALA A 14 -11.69 8.83 14.06
N LEU A 15 -11.75 9.94 13.32
CA LEU A 15 -11.67 9.94 11.86
C LEU A 15 -10.34 9.35 11.35
N ILE A 16 -9.21 9.75 11.92
CA ILE A 16 -7.89 9.22 11.51
C ILE A 16 -7.82 7.72 11.76
N ARG A 17 -8.30 7.25 12.90
CA ARG A 17 -8.36 5.82 13.22
C ARG A 17 -9.17 5.05 12.17
N ASP A 18 -10.38 5.54 11.87
CA ASP A 18 -11.28 4.89 10.91
C ASP A 18 -10.66 4.89 9.49
N VAL A 19 -9.98 5.97 9.09
CA VAL A 19 -9.26 6.03 7.81
C VAL A 19 -8.09 5.04 7.76
N VAL A 20 -7.33 4.89 8.84
CA VAL A 20 -6.22 3.91 8.91
C VAL A 20 -6.76 2.49 8.81
N GLN A 21 -7.91 2.20 9.43
CA GLN A 21 -8.58 0.90 9.32
C GLN A 21 -9.13 0.65 7.92
N LEU A 22 -9.76 1.65 7.30
CA LEU A 22 -10.27 1.59 5.92
C LEU A 22 -9.16 1.31 4.90
N VAL A 23 -8.03 2.03 5.02
CA VAL A 23 -6.90 1.86 4.11
C VAL A 23 -6.19 0.53 4.39
N ASN A 24 -6.12 0.12 5.66
CA ASN A 24 -5.42 -1.05 6.16
C ASN A 24 -4.02 -1.20 5.52
N PRO A 25 -3.11 -0.23 5.75
CA PRO A 25 -1.80 -0.24 5.13
C PRO A 25 -1.05 -1.50 5.53
N VAL A 26 -0.52 -2.22 4.54
CA VAL A 26 0.18 -3.48 4.79
C VAL A 26 1.44 -3.19 5.63
N PRO A 27 1.56 -3.78 6.82
CA PRO A 27 2.79 -3.71 7.59
C PRO A 27 3.91 -4.42 6.85
N PHE A 28 5.13 -3.88 6.95
CA PHE A 28 6.30 -4.44 6.30
C PHE A 28 7.51 -4.44 7.23
N ASN A 29 8.40 -5.40 7.02
CA ASN A 29 9.65 -5.52 7.75
C ASN A 29 10.68 -4.54 7.19
N ARG A 30 10.97 -3.49 7.97
CA ARG A 30 11.92 -2.43 7.60
C ARG A 30 13.35 -2.95 7.41
N GLN A 31 13.76 -3.94 8.21
CA GLN A 31 15.10 -4.53 8.10
C GLN A 31 15.24 -5.35 6.83
N ALA A 32 14.22 -6.16 6.51
CA ALA A 32 14.17 -6.92 5.26
C ALA A 32 14.18 -5.99 4.04
N LEU A 33 13.40 -4.90 4.09
CA LEU A 33 13.40 -3.89 3.03
C LEU A 33 14.78 -3.26 2.84
N ALA A 34 15.43 -2.82 3.92
CA ALA A 34 16.78 -2.25 3.86
C ALA A 34 17.79 -3.23 3.24
N ALA A 35 17.79 -4.49 3.70
CA ALA A 35 18.68 -5.53 3.18
C ALA A 35 18.47 -5.79 1.67
N VAL A 36 17.21 -5.84 1.21
CA VAL A 36 16.90 -6.01 -0.22
C VAL A 36 17.36 -4.81 -1.04
N LEU A 37 17.14 -3.58 -0.55
CA LEU A 37 17.58 -2.37 -1.23
C LEU A 37 19.11 -2.27 -1.32
N GLU A 38 19.82 -2.58 -0.24
CA GLU A 38 21.29 -2.62 -0.23
C GLU A 38 21.84 -3.64 -1.22
N ARG A 39 21.29 -4.86 -1.24
CA ARG A 39 21.67 -5.90 -2.20
C ARG A 39 21.47 -5.42 -3.64
N ARG A 40 20.31 -4.83 -3.95
CA ARG A 40 20.00 -4.29 -5.29
C ARG A 40 20.90 -3.11 -5.67
N LEU A 41 21.26 -2.26 -4.72
CA LEU A 41 22.18 -1.14 -4.96
C LEU A 41 23.60 -1.63 -5.29
N GLN A 42 24.07 -2.68 -4.60
CA GLN A 42 25.37 -3.30 -4.88
C GLN A 42 25.41 -3.97 -6.27
N GLU A 43 24.31 -4.61 -6.67
CA GLU A 43 24.16 -5.18 -8.01
C GLU A 43 24.20 -4.09 -9.10
N TYR A 44 23.58 -2.93 -8.83
CA TYR A 44 23.56 -1.80 -9.76
C TYR A 44 24.92 -1.11 -9.90
N THR A 45 25.65 -0.96 -8.79
CA THR A 45 26.94 -0.24 -8.75
C THR A 45 28.13 -1.08 -9.22
N ARG A 46 28.03 -2.41 -9.28
CA ARG A 46 29.11 -3.28 -9.78
C ARG A 46 29.28 -3.14 -11.31
N PRO A 47 30.46 -2.71 -11.81
CA PRO A 47 30.71 -2.57 -13.24
C PRO A 47 30.78 -3.95 -13.93
N GLN A 48 29.72 -4.30 -14.67
CA GLN A 48 29.66 -5.11 -15.90
C GLN A 48 30.48 -6.41 -16.07
N ARG A 49 31.12 -6.99 -15.05
CA ARG A 49 31.77 -8.33 -15.14
C ARG A 49 30.94 -9.49 -14.57
N GLY A 50 29.72 -9.23 -14.11
CA GLY A 50 28.83 -10.27 -13.62
C GLY A 50 27.60 -9.68 -12.95
N SER A 51 26.78 -8.94 -13.70
CA SER A 51 25.42 -8.66 -13.25
C SER A 51 24.70 -10.02 -13.19
N LEU A 52 24.31 -10.45 -11.99
CA LEU A 52 23.56 -11.70 -11.79
C LEU A 52 22.30 -11.78 -12.67
N HIS A 53 21.76 -10.62 -13.09
CA HIS A 53 20.61 -10.49 -13.97
C HIS A 53 20.94 -10.45 -15.47
N LYS A 54 22.18 -10.20 -15.88
CA LYS A 54 22.61 -10.23 -17.28
C LYS A 54 22.71 -11.69 -17.75
N GLY A 55 21.57 -12.25 -18.14
CA GLY A 55 21.40 -13.66 -18.51
C GLY A 55 20.37 -14.42 -17.67
N MET A 56 19.77 -13.77 -16.66
CA MET A 56 18.69 -14.38 -15.88
C MET A 56 17.40 -14.40 -16.70
N SER A 57 16.74 -15.56 -16.75
CA SER A 57 15.41 -15.65 -17.35
C SER A 57 14.43 -14.77 -16.59
N ARG A 58 13.48 -14.16 -17.30
CA ARG A 58 12.35 -13.39 -16.72
C ARG A 58 11.64 -14.15 -15.60
N LYS A 59 11.57 -15.48 -15.70
CA LYS A 59 10.97 -16.34 -14.67
C LYS A 59 11.78 -16.34 -13.36
N ALA A 60 13.10 -16.41 -13.45
CA ALA A 60 13.97 -16.39 -12.28
C ALA A 60 13.98 -15.01 -11.62
N GLU A 61 13.90 -13.93 -12.41
CA GLU A 61 13.75 -12.58 -11.88
C GLU A 61 12.41 -12.40 -11.12
N GLN A 62 11.30 -12.92 -11.67
CA GLN A 62 10.01 -12.93 -10.98
C GLN A 62 10.05 -13.72 -9.67
N GLN A 63 10.74 -14.86 -9.63
CA GLN A 63 10.86 -15.68 -8.43
C GLN A 63 11.66 -14.96 -7.33
N LEU A 64 12.75 -14.29 -7.71
CA LEU A 64 13.53 -13.47 -6.77
C LEU A 64 12.71 -12.31 -6.24
N LEU A 65 11.98 -11.59 -7.11
CA LEU A 65 11.09 -10.52 -6.68
C LEU A 65 9.99 -11.04 -5.74
N ALA A 66 9.37 -12.17 -6.05
CA ALA A 66 8.35 -12.76 -5.21
C ALA A 66 8.89 -13.13 -3.82
N ARG A 67 10.11 -13.68 -3.76
CA ARG A 67 10.80 -13.96 -2.49
C ARG A 67 11.07 -12.69 -1.70
N ASP A 68 11.62 -11.65 -2.35
CA ASP A 68 11.90 -10.37 -1.70
C ASP A 68 10.63 -9.75 -1.11
N LEU A 69 9.55 -9.73 -1.90
CA LEU A 69 8.27 -9.20 -1.45
C LEU A 69 7.68 -10.05 -0.31
N HIS A 70 7.87 -11.37 -0.35
CA HIS A 70 7.44 -12.24 0.75
C HIS A 70 8.20 -11.93 2.06
N GLU A 71 9.52 -11.71 1.98
CA GLU A 71 10.35 -11.33 3.13
C GLU A 71 9.99 -9.92 3.65
N ILE A 72 9.74 -8.97 2.75
CA ILE A 72 9.38 -7.58 3.10
C ILE A 72 7.97 -7.51 3.71
N LEU A 73 7.01 -8.21 3.13
CA LEU A 73 5.59 -8.11 3.53
C LEU A 73 5.17 -9.21 4.52
N GLU A 74 6.11 -10.03 4.98
CA GLU A 74 5.86 -11.16 5.90
C GLU A 74 4.75 -12.09 5.39
N GLY A 75 4.73 -12.33 4.08
CA GLY A 75 3.71 -13.14 3.41
C GLY A 75 2.34 -12.48 3.25
N ARG A 76 2.14 -11.23 3.69
CA ARG A 76 0.91 -10.47 3.45
C ARG A 76 0.86 -9.94 2.01
N VAL A 77 -0.35 -9.84 1.46
CA VAL A 77 -0.59 -9.33 0.11
C VAL A 77 -1.38 -8.02 0.19
N PRO A 78 -0.90 -6.93 -0.42
CA PRO A 78 -1.66 -5.68 -0.49
C PRO A 78 -2.94 -5.84 -1.29
N ARG A 79 -3.99 -5.14 -0.86
CA ARG A 79 -5.28 -5.07 -1.56
C ARG A 79 -5.06 -4.60 -3.00
N LEU A 80 -5.71 -5.27 -3.96
CA LEU A 80 -5.65 -4.89 -5.37
C LEU A 80 -6.53 -3.67 -5.66
N TYR A 81 -6.25 -3.03 -6.78
CA TYR A 81 -7.07 -1.92 -7.25
C TYR A 81 -8.52 -2.37 -7.49
N GLY A 82 -9.48 -1.61 -6.96
CA GLY A 82 -10.92 -1.87 -7.10
C GLY A 82 -11.53 -2.83 -6.06
N GLU A 83 -10.71 -3.66 -5.41
CA GLU A 83 -11.17 -4.55 -4.34
C GLU A 83 -11.78 -3.77 -3.19
N GLU A 84 -12.77 -4.35 -2.50
CA GLU A 84 -13.34 -3.71 -1.32
C GLU A 84 -12.37 -3.72 -0.14
N PRO A 85 -12.29 -2.60 0.61
CA PRO A 85 -11.62 -2.60 1.91
C PRO A 85 -12.13 -3.73 2.79
N GLN A 86 -11.23 -4.37 3.53
CA GLN A 86 -11.59 -5.36 4.53
C GLN A 86 -12.48 -4.77 5.64
N PHE A 87 -12.24 -3.49 5.96
CA PHE A 87 -12.97 -2.73 6.97
C PHE A 87 -13.58 -1.51 6.29
N MET A 88 -14.90 -1.44 6.19
CA MET A 88 -15.61 -0.26 5.66
C MET A 88 -16.05 0.70 6.76
N ASP A 89 -16.29 0.20 7.98
CA ASP A 89 -16.78 0.96 9.14
C ASP A 89 -17.94 1.91 8.78
N ARG A 90 -17.75 3.22 9.00
CA ARG A 90 -18.75 4.26 8.70
C ARG A 90 -18.57 4.87 7.31
N PHE A 91 -17.60 4.39 6.53
CA PHE A 91 -17.42 4.82 5.16
C PHE A 91 -18.38 4.08 4.23
N GLU A 92 -18.76 4.74 3.15
CA GLU A 92 -19.47 4.11 2.05
C GLU A 92 -18.70 4.31 0.75
N ARG A 93 -18.72 3.27 -0.10
CA ARG A 93 -18.16 3.37 -1.44
C ARG A 93 -19.06 4.29 -2.26
N VAL A 94 -18.55 5.47 -2.62
CA VAL A 94 -19.30 6.44 -3.45
C VAL A 94 -19.39 5.96 -4.90
N ALA A 95 -18.30 5.36 -5.41
CA ALA A 95 -18.23 4.81 -6.77
C ALA A 95 -17.26 3.61 -6.86
N PRO A 96 -17.59 2.56 -7.63
CA PRO A 96 -18.92 2.27 -8.17
C PRO A 96 -19.90 1.93 -7.03
N SER A 97 -21.12 2.47 -7.07
CA SER A 97 -22.17 2.18 -6.09
C SER A 97 -23.56 2.36 -6.71
N ALA A 98 -24.58 1.75 -6.13
CA ALA A 98 -25.97 1.94 -6.57
C ALA A 98 -26.42 3.42 -6.50
N ASN A 99 -25.84 4.18 -5.56
CA ASN A 99 -26.15 5.58 -5.35
C ASN A 99 -25.31 6.53 -6.21
N TYR A 100 -24.38 6.05 -7.04
CA TYR A 100 -23.47 6.87 -7.83
C TYR A 100 -24.20 7.98 -8.61
N THR A 101 -25.25 7.62 -9.35
CA THR A 101 -26.04 8.59 -10.13
C THR A 101 -26.74 9.63 -9.24
N LYS A 102 -27.15 9.24 -8.02
CA LYS A 102 -27.72 10.15 -7.03
C LYS A 102 -26.65 11.14 -6.55
N TYR A 103 -25.46 10.66 -6.21
CA TYR A 103 -24.34 11.50 -5.78
C TYR A 103 -23.89 12.48 -6.86
N CYS A 104 -23.86 12.07 -8.13
CA CYS A 104 -23.54 12.98 -9.24
C CYS A 104 -24.53 14.15 -9.37
N LYS A 105 -25.81 13.93 -9.04
CA LYS A 105 -26.85 14.98 -9.09
C LYS A 105 -26.75 15.97 -7.92
N LEU A 106 -26.25 15.54 -6.77
CA LEU A 106 -26.03 16.39 -5.59
C LEU A 106 -24.96 17.49 -5.83
N LYS A 107 -24.00 17.25 -6.72
CA LYS A 107 -22.91 18.21 -7.04
C LYS A 107 -23.37 19.44 -7.87
N ARG A 108 -24.65 19.56 -8.23
CA ARG A 108 -25.19 20.71 -9.01
C ARG A 108 -25.78 21.82 -8.13
N MET A 109 -25.19 22.09 -6.96
CA MET A 109 -25.41 23.32 -6.20
C MET A 109 -24.16 24.18 -6.22
#